data_AF-A0A7X9FNA2-F1
#
_entry.id   AF-A0A7X9FNA2-F1
#
_cell.length_a   1.000
_cell.length_b   1.000
_cell.length_c   1.000
_cell.angle_alpha   90.00
_cell.angle_beta   90.00
_cell.angle_gamma   90.00
#
_symmetry.space_group_name_H-M   'P 1'
#
loop_
_entity.id
_entity.type
_entity.pdbx_description
1 polymer ?
#
loop_
_entity_poly.entity_id
_entity_poly.type
_entity_poly.pdbx_seq_one_letter_code
_entity_poly.pdbx_strand_id
1 'polypeptide(L)'
;PMAWRLRRAGTRETAQDFGGEPYLLLTTESERHTTPHALSALLPPPRLSVIFPDGHRFTVQELRQIVHDATRLKCPRLVCPPVTAIRLAPRLAALDGDHAVGLWTYDPDVVFGTSLNPGDDFRDWWAGTWNRLSASPPPPDSGDKKTPGTGSPAPGAHS
;
A
#
# COMPACT_ATOMS: atom_id res chain seq x y z
N PRO A 1 -13.90 -7.70 11.73
CA PRO A 1 -12.45 -7.38 11.61
C PRO A 1 -12.31 -5.86 11.59
N MET A 2 -11.38 -5.27 12.34
CA MET A 2 -11.14 -3.82 12.22
C MET A 2 -10.50 -3.54 10.86
N ALA A 3 -11.12 -2.67 10.07
CA ALA A 3 -10.66 -2.33 8.72
C ALA A 3 -9.43 -1.42 8.70
N TRP A 4 -8.89 -1.03 9.86
CA TRP A 4 -7.85 -0.01 9.97
C TRP A 4 -6.85 -0.39 11.07
N ARG A 5 -5.56 -0.21 10.78
CA ARG A 5 -4.47 -0.40 11.76
C ARG A 5 -3.64 0.86 11.88
N LEU A 6 -3.25 1.24 13.09
CA LEU A 6 -2.31 2.35 13.28
C LEU A 6 -0.86 1.84 13.23
N ARG A 7 0.04 2.59 12.59
CA ARG A 7 1.47 2.29 12.51
C ARG A 7 2.29 3.56 12.61
N ARG A 8 3.49 3.47 13.17
CA ARG A 8 4.45 4.58 13.13
C ARG A 8 5.24 4.56 11.81
N ALA A 9 5.32 5.70 11.14
CA ALA A 9 6.06 5.84 9.90
C ALA A 9 7.54 5.50 10.11
N GLY A 10 8.09 4.62 9.25
CA GLY A 10 9.49 4.22 9.30
C GLY A 10 9.85 3.14 10.33
N THR A 11 8.90 2.62 11.11
CA THR A 11 9.16 1.56 12.11
C THR A 11 8.14 0.41 12.03
N ARG A 12 8.30 -0.62 12.87
CA ARG A 12 7.35 -1.74 13.02
C ARG A 12 6.33 -1.53 14.14
N GLU A 13 6.32 -0.36 14.80
CA GLU A 13 5.40 -0.07 15.91
C GLU A 13 3.95 0.00 15.43
N THR A 14 3.03 -0.42 16.30
CA THR A 14 1.61 -0.66 16.03
C THR A 14 0.69 0.16 16.94
N ALA A 15 -0.62 0.08 16.69
CA ALA A 15 -1.64 0.75 17.50
C ALA A 15 -1.55 0.45 19.01
N GLN A 16 -1.08 -0.74 19.41
CA GLN A 16 -0.89 -1.09 20.83
C GLN A 16 0.18 -0.20 21.47
N ASP A 17 1.21 0.14 20.71
CA ASP A 17 2.29 1.06 21.11
C ASP A 17 1.83 2.53 21.07
N PHE A 18 0.59 2.79 20.60
CA PHE A 18 0.03 4.14 20.62
C PHE A 18 -0.31 4.62 22.04
N GLY A 19 -0.71 3.68 22.92
CA GLY A 19 -0.99 3.95 24.33
C GLY A 19 -2.11 4.96 24.62
N GLY A 20 -2.90 5.36 23.62
CA GLY A 20 -3.95 6.38 23.77
C GLY A 20 -3.44 7.80 24.05
N GLU A 21 -2.18 8.08 23.75
CA GLU A 21 -1.58 9.40 24.04
C GLU A 21 -2.19 10.55 23.21
N PRO A 22 -2.13 11.80 23.71
CA PRO A 22 -2.58 12.97 22.96
C PRO A 22 -1.81 13.14 21.65
N TYR A 23 -2.53 13.55 20.60
CA TYR A 23 -1.93 13.73 19.29
C TYR A 23 -2.51 14.94 18.53
N LEU A 24 -1.72 15.40 17.56
CA LEU A 24 -2.19 16.32 16.51
C LEU A 24 -2.56 15.52 15.28
N LEU A 25 -3.70 15.85 14.67
CA LEU A 25 -4.10 15.31 13.38
C LEU A 25 -3.64 16.26 12.28
N LEU A 26 -2.85 15.76 11.33
CA LEU A 26 -2.51 16.45 10.09
C LEU A 26 -3.25 15.77 8.94
N THR A 27 -4.08 16.50 8.20
CA THR A 27 -4.86 15.94 7.10
C THR A 27 -4.89 16.89 5.91
N THR A 28 -5.44 16.45 4.78
CA THR A 28 -5.67 17.29 3.61
C THR A 28 -7.15 17.64 3.47
N GLU A 29 -7.47 18.61 2.60
CA GLU A 29 -8.86 19.01 2.33
C GLU A 29 -9.74 17.85 1.86
N SER A 30 -9.21 16.96 1.01
CA SER A 30 -9.91 15.77 0.51
C SER A 30 -10.14 14.71 1.59
N GLU A 31 -9.27 14.64 2.59
CA GLU A 31 -9.32 13.62 3.64
C GLU A 31 -9.90 14.12 4.98
N ARG A 32 -10.33 15.39 5.04
CA ARG A 32 -10.75 16.08 6.28
C ARG A 32 -11.88 15.41 7.04
N HIS A 33 -12.71 14.63 6.37
CA HIS A 33 -13.84 13.90 6.96
C HIS A 33 -13.55 12.41 7.10
N THR A 34 -12.93 11.82 6.09
CA THR A 34 -12.60 10.38 6.06
C THR A 34 -11.58 10.03 7.13
N THR A 35 -10.56 10.87 7.33
CA THR A 35 -9.49 10.58 8.30
C THR A 35 -10.00 10.57 9.74
N PRO A 36 -10.67 11.63 10.24
CA PRO A 36 -11.24 11.59 11.59
C PRO A 36 -12.22 10.43 11.77
N HIS A 37 -13.03 10.13 10.75
CA HIS A 37 -13.95 9.00 10.80
C HIS A 37 -13.21 7.66 10.96
N ALA A 38 -12.19 7.39 10.15
CA ALA A 38 -11.38 6.17 10.24
C ALA A 38 -10.66 6.06 11.59
N LEU A 39 -10.14 7.17 12.11
CA LEU A 39 -9.43 7.20 13.39
C LEU A 39 -10.36 7.10 14.60
N SER A 40 -11.63 7.50 14.50
CA SER A 40 -12.57 7.50 15.63
C SER A 40 -12.79 6.12 16.25
N ALA A 41 -12.59 5.05 15.48
CA ALA A 41 -12.65 3.68 15.98
C ALA A 41 -11.37 3.23 16.70
N LEU A 42 -10.27 3.96 16.54
CA LEU A 42 -8.93 3.59 17.02
C LEU A 42 -8.43 4.49 18.14
N LEU A 43 -8.77 5.79 18.09
CA LEU A 43 -8.18 6.84 18.91
C LEU A 43 -9.25 7.79 19.45
N PRO A 44 -9.01 8.42 20.62
CA PRO A 44 -9.82 9.55 21.07
C PRO A 44 -9.69 10.74 20.09
N PRO A 45 -10.56 11.77 20.18
CA PRO A 45 -10.44 12.95 19.34
C PRO A 45 -9.05 13.63 19.45
N PRO A 46 -8.52 14.18 18.35
CA PRO A 46 -7.24 14.89 18.37
C PRO A 46 -7.33 16.17 19.21
N ARG A 47 -6.19 16.61 19.75
CA ARG A 47 -6.11 17.91 20.46
C ARG A 47 -6.26 19.10 19.51
N LEU A 48 -5.77 18.93 18.29
CA LEU A 48 -5.85 19.90 17.21
C LEU A 48 -5.78 19.15 15.87
N SER A 49 -6.62 19.58 14.94
CA SER A 49 -6.57 19.14 13.55
C SER A 49 -6.05 20.28 12.69
N VAL A 50 -4.98 20.02 11.94
CA VAL A 50 -4.41 20.93 10.96
C VAL A 50 -4.72 20.38 9.58
N ILE A 51 -5.37 21.20 8.76
CA ILE A 51 -5.83 20.83 7.41
C ILE A 51 -4.97 21.59 6.40
N PHE A 52 -4.36 20.86 5.48
CA PHE A 52 -3.56 21.41 4.39
C PHE A 52 -4.28 21.25 3.04
N PRO A 53 -3.96 22.08 2.04
CA PRO A 53 -4.41 21.85 0.67
C PRO A 53 -3.93 20.49 0.14
N ASP A 54 -4.67 19.93 -0.82
CA ASP A 54 -4.20 18.75 -1.53
C ASP A 54 -2.90 19.05 -2.28
N GLY A 55 -1.96 18.11 -2.26
CA GLY A 55 -0.65 18.33 -2.89
C GLY A 55 0.29 19.28 -2.13
N HIS A 56 -0.06 19.71 -0.90
CA HIS A 56 0.74 20.67 -0.12
C HIS A 56 2.22 20.27 -0.03
N ARG A 57 3.08 21.26 -0.24
CA ARG A 57 4.54 21.13 -0.11
C ARG A 57 4.97 21.78 1.18
N PHE A 58 5.23 20.95 2.19
CA PHE A 58 5.67 21.41 3.50
C PHE A 58 6.99 22.17 3.41
N THR A 59 6.98 23.39 3.93
CA THR A 59 8.15 24.23 4.15
C THR A 59 8.80 23.90 5.50
N VAL A 60 10.08 24.26 5.66
CA VAL A 60 10.79 24.07 6.94
C VAL A 60 10.12 24.85 8.08
N GLN A 61 9.62 26.06 7.80
CA GLN A 61 8.95 26.88 8.82
C GLN A 61 7.66 26.23 9.31
N GLU A 62 6.83 25.68 8.42
CA GLU A 62 5.61 24.97 8.80
C GLU A 62 5.92 23.72 9.64
N LEU A 63 6.96 22.98 9.28
CA LEU A 63 7.37 21.80 10.05
C LEU A 63 7.81 22.18 11.47
N ARG A 64 8.59 23.27 11.61
CA ARG A 64 8.95 23.82 12.93
C ARG A 64 7.72 24.27 13.71
N GLN A 65 6.74 24.88 13.04
CA GLN A 65 5.49 25.27 13.67
C GLN A 65 4.71 24.07 14.17
N ILE A 66 4.62 22.99 13.37
CA ILE A 66 3.97 21.74 13.76
C ILE A 66 4.65 21.14 15.00
N VAL A 67 5.98 21.06 15.03
CA VAL A 67 6.73 20.54 16.20
C VAL A 67 6.55 21.45 17.43
N HIS A 68 6.56 22.76 17.22
CA HIS A 68 6.30 23.73 18.28
C HIS A 68 4.89 23.57 18.86
N ASP A 69 3.87 23.43 18.02
CA ASP A 69 2.49 23.19 18.45
C ASP A 69 2.33 21.84 19.14
N ALA A 70 2.99 20.80 18.63
CA ALA A 70 3.02 19.47 19.26
C ALA A 70 3.58 19.55 20.69
N THR A 71 4.69 20.27 20.86
CA THR A 71 5.32 20.50 22.17
C THR A 71 4.40 21.31 23.09
N ARG A 72 3.88 22.44 22.60
CA ARG A 72 2.99 23.34 23.34
C ARG A 72 1.73 22.65 23.82
N LEU A 73 1.16 21.77 22.99
CA LEU A 73 -0.06 21.02 23.27
C LEU A 73 0.20 19.66 23.96
N LYS A 74 1.45 19.36 24.32
CA LYS A 74 1.86 18.07 24.92
C LYS A 74 1.38 16.86 24.10
N CYS A 75 1.49 16.98 22.78
CA CYS A 75 1.16 15.98 21.80
C CYS A 75 2.45 15.43 21.20
N PRO A 76 3.11 14.45 21.83
CA PRO A 76 4.36 13.90 21.30
C PRO A 76 4.17 13.11 19.99
N ARG A 77 2.92 12.95 19.54
CA ARG A 77 2.52 12.14 18.39
C ARG A 77 1.78 13.00 17.37
N LEU A 78 2.15 12.83 16.12
CA LEU A 78 1.43 13.33 14.95
C LEU A 78 0.73 12.14 14.30
N VAL A 79 -0.53 12.26 13.94
CA VAL A 79 -1.25 11.27 13.14
C VAL A 79 -1.64 11.91 11.81
N CYS A 80 -1.47 11.19 10.71
CA CYS A 80 -1.84 11.67 9.38
C CYS A 80 -2.22 10.53 8.44
N PRO A 81 -2.83 10.82 7.27
CA PRO A 81 -3.06 9.81 6.24
C PRO A 81 -1.78 9.26 5.61
N PRO A 82 -1.79 8.03 5.06
CA PRO A 82 -0.62 7.39 4.45
C PRO A 82 0.12 8.28 3.44
N VAL A 83 -0.63 8.91 2.54
CA VAL A 83 -0.07 9.74 1.47
C VAL A 83 0.63 10.99 2.02
N THR A 84 0.17 11.50 3.16
CA THR A 84 0.76 12.64 3.86
C THR A 84 1.99 12.19 4.65
N ALA A 85 1.93 11.03 5.31
CA ALA A 85 3.05 10.44 6.05
C ALA A 85 4.29 10.25 5.17
N ILE A 86 4.12 9.75 3.93
CA ILE A 86 5.22 9.57 2.96
C ILE A 86 5.95 10.88 2.68
N ARG A 87 5.23 12.01 2.64
CA ARG A 87 5.81 13.33 2.36
C ARG A 87 6.43 13.98 3.59
N LEU A 88 5.88 13.72 4.78
CA LEU A 88 6.30 14.32 6.03
C LEU A 88 7.50 13.61 6.65
N ALA A 89 7.51 12.27 6.65
CA ALA A 89 8.54 11.46 7.31
C ALA A 89 9.98 11.89 6.96
N PRO A 90 10.41 11.97 5.69
CA PRO A 90 11.79 12.35 5.37
C PRO A 90 12.12 13.80 5.76
N ARG A 91 11.12 14.70 5.78
CA ARG A 91 11.33 16.11 6.12
C ARG A 91 11.41 16.34 7.62
N LEU A 92 10.61 15.63 8.39
CA LEU A 92 10.66 15.67 9.87
C LEU A 92 11.98 15.06 10.37
N ALA A 93 12.41 13.93 9.81
CA ALA A 93 13.70 13.32 10.15
C ALA A 93 14.88 14.27 9.88
N ALA A 94 14.82 15.05 8.79
CA ALA A 94 15.84 16.04 8.45
C ALA A 94 15.81 17.30 9.34
N LEU A 95 14.71 17.58 10.05
CA LEU A 95 14.54 18.82 10.82
C LEU A 95 15.12 18.73 12.24
N ASP A 96 14.73 17.70 12.99
CA ASP A 96 15.00 17.60 14.43
C ASP A 96 15.66 16.26 14.82
N GLY A 97 16.08 15.44 13.84
CA GLY A 97 16.42 14.04 14.06
C GLY A 97 15.17 13.19 14.36
N ASP A 98 15.32 11.87 14.45
CA ASP A 98 14.21 10.91 14.53
C ASP A 98 13.33 10.99 15.81
N HIS A 99 13.54 11.98 16.70
CA HIS A 99 13.14 11.88 18.11
C HIS A 99 12.28 13.02 18.66
N ALA A 100 12.01 14.11 17.93
CA ALA A 100 11.20 15.21 18.49
C ALA A 100 9.70 14.89 18.55
N VAL A 101 9.14 14.24 17.52
CA VAL A 101 7.73 13.85 17.46
C VAL A 101 7.58 12.52 16.73
N GLY A 102 6.76 11.62 17.26
CA GLY A 102 6.42 10.35 16.61
C GLY A 102 5.41 10.57 15.49
N LEU A 103 5.76 10.25 14.25
CA LEU A 103 4.83 10.31 13.12
C LEU A 103 4.09 8.99 12.94
N TRP A 104 2.77 9.03 13.02
CA TRP A 104 1.87 7.89 12.90
C TRP A 104 0.95 8.04 11.68
N THR A 105 0.56 6.90 11.13
CA THR A 105 -0.43 6.79 10.07
C THR A 105 -1.40 5.65 10.36
N TYR A 106 -2.59 5.70 9.79
CA TYR A 106 -3.45 4.53 9.69
C TYR A 106 -3.17 3.79 8.39
N ASP A 107 -3.46 2.50 8.36
CA ASP A 107 -3.27 1.58 7.24
C ASP A 107 -4.61 0.86 7.02
N PRO A 108 -5.29 1.05 5.87
CA PRO A 108 -6.47 0.27 5.53
C PRO A 108 -6.12 -1.21 5.38
N ASP A 109 -6.82 -2.07 6.10
CA ASP A 109 -6.88 -3.48 5.75
C ASP A 109 -7.76 -3.63 4.51
N VAL A 110 -7.15 -4.03 3.38
CA VAL A 110 -7.87 -4.39 2.16
C VAL A 110 -8.43 -5.79 2.35
N VAL A 111 -9.73 -5.87 2.65
CA VAL A 111 -10.46 -7.15 2.72
C VAL A 111 -11.16 -7.37 1.38
N PHE A 112 -10.73 -8.39 0.64
CA PHE A 112 -11.45 -8.81 -0.55
C PHE A 112 -12.73 -9.55 -0.17
N GLY A 113 -13.85 -9.18 -0.77
CA GLY A 113 -15.12 -9.87 -0.60
C GLY A 113 -15.15 -11.22 -1.33
N THR A 114 -16.32 -11.86 -1.31
CA THR A 114 -16.62 -13.03 -2.15
C THR A 114 -16.36 -12.70 -3.62
N SER A 115 -15.86 -13.65 -4.40
CA SER A 115 -15.63 -13.39 -5.82
C SER A 115 -16.96 -13.13 -6.55
N LEU A 116 -16.89 -12.45 -7.71
CA LEU A 116 -18.06 -12.24 -8.58
C LEU A 116 -18.57 -13.54 -9.20
N ASN A 117 -17.80 -14.64 -9.08
CA ASN A 117 -18.21 -15.96 -9.51
C ASN A 117 -18.72 -16.75 -8.28
N PRO A 118 -19.95 -17.28 -8.31
CA PRO A 118 -20.43 -18.08 -7.21
C PRO A 118 -19.57 -19.34 -7.07
N GLY A 119 -18.88 -19.51 -5.93
CA GLY A 119 -18.19 -20.75 -5.55
C GLY A 119 -16.79 -20.60 -4.98
N ASP A 120 -16.06 -19.53 -5.33
CA ASP A 120 -14.64 -19.37 -4.94
C ASP A 120 -14.41 -18.08 -4.13
N ASP A 121 -13.57 -18.15 -3.11
CA ASP A 121 -13.01 -16.96 -2.46
C ASP A 121 -12.14 -16.19 -3.45
N PHE A 122 -12.20 -14.84 -3.42
CA PHE A 122 -11.47 -13.99 -4.36
C PHE A 122 -9.98 -14.33 -4.45
N ARG A 123 -9.37 -14.69 -3.31
CA ARG A 123 -7.94 -15.01 -3.23
C ARG A 123 -7.57 -16.21 -4.10
N ASP A 124 -8.40 -17.25 -4.06
CA ASP A 124 -8.16 -18.50 -4.79
C ASP A 124 -8.41 -18.30 -6.29
N TRP A 125 -9.49 -17.59 -6.63
CA TRP A 125 -9.77 -17.17 -8.00
C TRP A 125 -8.62 -16.33 -8.59
N TRP A 126 -8.10 -15.37 -7.83
CA TRP A 126 -7.01 -14.49 -8.26
C TRP A 126 -5.71 -15.26 -8.45
N ALA A 127 -5.34 -16.13 -7.49
CA ALA A 127 -4.15 -16.97 -7.59
C ALA A 127 -4.20 -17.89 -8.83
N GLY A 128 -5.33 -18.55 -9.07
CA GLY A 128 -5.53 -19.38 -10.27
C GLY A 128 -5.45 -18.57 -11.56
N THR A 129 -6.04 -17.38 -11.59
CA THR A 129 -5.99 -16.49 -12.75
C THR A 129 -4.57 -15.98 -13.02
N TRP A 130 -3.86 -15.55 -11.99
CA TRP A 130 -2.49 -15.10 -12.11
C TRP A 130 -1.58 -16.20 -12.65
N ASN A 131 -1.69 -17.42 -12.14
CA ASN A 131 -0.93 -18.58 -12.64
C ASN A 131 -1.21 -18.86 -14.12
N ARG A 132 -2.47 -18.74 -14.57
CA ARG A 132 -2.81 -18.88 -16.00
C ARG A 132 -2.21 -17.79 -16.86
N LEU A 133 -2.22 -16.54 -16.40
CA LEU A 133 -1.65 -15.41 -17.13
C LEU A 133 -0.12 -15.42 -17.19
N SER A 134 0.51 -15.99 -16.16
CA SER A 134 1.97 -16.07 -16.04
C SER A 134 2.57 -17.36 -16.62
N ALA A 135 1.73 -18.33 -17.00
CA ALA A 135 2.16 -19.47 -17.80
C ALA A 135 2.57 -18.99 -19.19
N SER A 136 3.86 -19.12 -19.52
CA SER A 136 4.37 -18.85 -20.87
C SER A 136 3.68 -19.79 -21.87
N PRO A 137 3.27 -19.31 -23.06
CA PRO A 137 2.66 -20.18 -24.07
C PRO A 137 3.63 -21.33 -24.41
N PRO A 138 3.12 -22.55 -24.66
CA PRO A 138 3.96 -23.64 -25.12
C PRO A 138 4.65 -23.24 -26.42
N PRO A 139 5.91 -23.64 -26.64
CA PRO A 139 6.59 -23.37 -27.90
C PRO A 139 5.75 -23.95 -29.05
N PRO A 140 5.68 -23.26 -30.21
CA PRO A 140 4.94 -23.79 -31.35
C PRO A 140 5.49 -25.17 -31.70
N ASP A 141 4.58 -26.13 -31.88
CA ASP A 141 4.93 -27.50 -32.26
C ASP A 141 5.93 -27.47 -33.41
N SER A 142 7.08 -28.10 -33.18
CA SER A 142 8.08 -28.33 -34.21
C SER A 142 7.46 -29.33 -35.18
N GLY A 143 6.69 -28.84 -36.15
CA GLY A 143 6.08 -29.67 -37.17
C GLY A 143 7.16 -30.50 -37.83
N ASP A 144 7.11 -31.81 -37.61
CA ASP A 144 7.93 -32.80 -38.30
C ASP A 144 7.75 -32.60 -39.80
N LYS A 145 8.75 -31.97 -40.44
CA LYS A 145 8.88 -31.95 -41.90
C LYS A 145 9.16 -33.37 -42.34
N LYS A 146 8.09 -34.09 -42.69
CA LYS A 146 8.17 -35.37 -43.40
C LYS A 146 8.70 -35.10 -44.81
N THR A 147 10.01 -35.25 -44.99
CA THR A 147 10.69 -35.18 -46.29
C THR A 147 10.12 -36.26 -47.22
N PRO A 148 9.69 -35.95 -48.45
CA PRO A 148 9.27 -36.98 -49.40
C PRO A 148 10.52 -37.76 -49.85
N GLY A 149 10.51 -39.07 -49.64
CA GLY A 149 11.57 -39.97 -50.09
C GLY A 149 11.63 -40.03 -51.62
N THR A 150 12.78 -39.66 -52.16
CA THR A 150 13.17 -39.84 -53.55
C THR A 150 13.25 -41.35 -53.84
N GLY A 151 12.28 -41.86 -54.59
CA GLY A 151 12.35 -43.20 -55.17
C GLY A 151 13.41 -43.28 -56.26
N SER A 152 14.26 -44.29 -56.20
CA SER A 152 15.05 -44.76 -57.34
C SER A 152 14.82 -46.26 -57.51
N PRO A 153 14.61 -46.74 -58.75
CA PRO A 153 14.18 -48.10 -59.02
C PRO A 153 15.37 -49.06 -59.22
N ALA A 154 15.13 -50.35 -59.02
CA ALA A 154 16.05 -51.44 -59.39
C ALA A 154 15.22 -52.64 -59.90
N PRO A 155 15.83 -53.65 -60.56
CA PRO A 155 15.65 -53.91 -61.99
C PRO A 155 14.76 -55.12 -62.27
N GLY A 156 14.40 -55.27 -63.55
CA GLY A 156 13.39 -56.22 -64.03
C GLY A 156 13.72 -57.70 -63.95
N ALA A 157 12.68 -58.49 -64.26
CA ALA A 157 12.79 -59.87 -64.70
C ALA A 157 11.67 -60.17 -65.72
N HIS A 158 12.08 -60.81 -66.81
CA HIS A 158 11.30 -61.29 -67.93
C HIS A 158 10.28 -62.37 -67.56
N SER A 159 9.15 -62.39 -68.27
CA SER A 159 8.70 -63.51 -69.11
C SER A 159 7.64 -63.02 -70.10
#